data_AF-A0A8X6X416-F1
#
_entry.id   AF-A0A8X6X416-F1
#
_cell.length_a   1.000
_cell.length_b   1.000
_cell.length_c   1.000
_cell.angle_alpha   90.00
_cell.angle_beta   90.00
_cell.angle_gamma   90.00
#
_symmetry.space_group_name_H-M   'P 1'
#
loop_
_entity.id
_entity.type
_entity.pdbx_description
1 polymer ?
#
loop_
_entity_poly.entity_id
_entity_poly.type
_entity_poly.pdbx_seq_one_letter_code
_entity_poly.pdbx_strand_id
1 'polypeptide(L)'
;MGVVATCVTVFLTILSLRPSDFIFWCKWVVSYIYIELYRRSTKRRFDVYDLDEDHDPVKATFLPPPIEADIESPLPESQLLHSADEVFFYGVNSKSEYLITRISRGLNGEAEAWIYLKLSNGNVYQLQETSGFQKSGSDKNIFTCGGLQINYLYPMKRWRIFFNGLLRETCDNDVTTNKMVHVKFAVL
;
A
#
# COMPACT_ATOMS: atom_id res chain seq x y z
N MET A 1 40.83 16.02 2.88
CA MET A 1 41.76 15.05 3.49
C MET A 1 41.14 13.68 3.84
N GLY A 2 39.83 13.43 3.63
CA GLY A 2 39.20 12.14 3.99
C GLY A 2 39.37 10.99 2.99
N VAL A 3 39.43 11.28 1.68
CA VAL A 3 39.46 10.24 0.62
C VAL A 3 40.82 9.50 0.54
N VAL A 4 41.91 10.19 0.88
CA VAL A 4 43.25 9.59 0.84
C VAL A 4 43.45 8.63 2.02
N ALA A 5 42.88 8.93 3.18
CA ALA A 5 42.94 8.07 4.36
C ALA A 5 42.20 6.73 4.14
N THR A 6 41.04 6.74 3.48
CA THR A 6 40.28 5.52 3.18
C THR A 6 40.97 4.60 2.18
N CYS A 7 41.70 5.15 1.20
CA CYS A 7 42.43 4.34 0.23
C CYS A 7 43.66 3.64 0.85
N VAL A 8 44.39 4.32 1.74
CA VAL A 8 45.58 3.78 2.40
C VAL A 8 45.21 2.66 3.38
N THR A 9 44.10 2.79 4.11
CA THR A 9 43.62 1.73 5.01
C THR A 9 43.14 0.48 4.26
N VAL A 10 42.52 0.64 3.08
CA VAL A 10 42.11 -0.49 2.23
C VAL A 10 43.32 -1.20 1.63
N PHE A 11 44.35 -0.48 1.22
CA PHE A 11 45.59 -1.09 0.71
C PHE A 11 46.38 -1.85 1.79
N LEU A 12 46.45 -1.31 3.01
CA LEU A 12 47.16 -1.96 4.12
C LEU A 12 46.45 -3.22 4.65
N THR A 13 45.12 -3.25 4.64
CA THR A 13 44.39 -4.46 5.00
C THR A 13 44.51 -5.54 3.93
N ILE A 14 44.54 -5.16 2.64
CA ILE A 14 44.74 -6.10 1.51
C ILE A 14 46.10 -6.83 1.59
N LEU A 15 47.14 -6.17 2.09
CA LEU A 15 48.47 -6.77 2.25
C LEU A 15 48.55 -7.85 3.34
N SER A 16 47.52 -7.98 4.20
CA SER A 16 47.52 -8.85 5.38
C SER A 16 46.33 -9.84 5.43
N LEU A 17 45.68 -10.14 4.30
CA LEU A 17 44.44 -10.94 4.30
C LEU A 17 44.71 -12.46 4.39
N ARG A 18 44.04 -13.11 5.34
CA ARG A 18 43.73 -14.55 5.21
C ARG A 18 42.79 -14.72 4.00
N PRO A 19 42.80 -15.88 3.31
CA PRO A 19 41.97 -16.10 2.12
C PRO A 19 40.46 -15.89 2.37
N SER A 20 39.99 -16.04 3.62
CA SER A 20 38.62 -15.71 4.05
C SER A 20 38.26 -14.24 3.87
N ASP A 21 39.22 -13.35 4.11
CA ASP A 21 38.98 -11.91 4.17
C ASP A 21 38.98 -11.32 2.75
N PHE A 22 39.79 -11.89 1.85
CA PHE A 22 39.75 -11.56 0.42
C PHE A 22 38.39 -11.90 -0.21
N ILE A 23 37.84 -13.08 0.09
CA ILE A 23 36.51 -13.49 -0.41
C ILE A 23 35.43 -12.54 0.11
N PHE A 24 35.53 -12.10 1.37
CA PHE A 24 34.61 -11.13 1.96
C PHE A 24 34.64 -9.78 1.20
N TRP A 25 35.82 -9.22 0.96
CA TRP A 25 35.97 -7.96 0.22
C TRP A 25 35.49 -8.05 -1.22
N CYS A 26 35.79 -9.15 -1.92
CA CYS A 26 35.28 -9.38 -3.27
C CYS A 26 33.75 -9.42 -3.31
N LYS A 27 33.10 -10.14 -2.38
CA LYS A 27 31.64 -10.14 -2.27
C LYS A 27 31.10 -8.74 -1.99
N TRP A 28 31.73 -8.00 -1.07
CA TRP A 28 31.31 -6.65 -0.73
C TRP A 28 31.39 -5.70 -1.92
N VAL A 29 32.49 -5.72 -2.68
CA VAL A 29 32.67 -4.88 -3.88
C VAL A 29 31.65 -5.24 -4.96
N VAL A 30 31.44 -6.53 -5.24
CA VAL A 30 30.45 -6.99 -6.23
C VAL A 30 29.04 -6.56 -5.81
N SER A 31 28.67 -6.75 -4.54
CA SER A 31 27.37 -6.29 -4.01
C SER A 31 27.22 -4.78 -4.07
N TYR A 32 28.26 -4.02 -3.73
CA TYR A 32 28.24 -2.56 -3.79
C TYR A 32 28.04 -2.06 -5.22
N ILE A 33 28.79 -2.60 -6.18
CA ILE A 33 28.65 -2.25 -7.60
C ILE A 33 27.26 -2.65 -8.11
N TYR A 34 26.78 -3.84 -7.75
CA TYR A 34 25.44 -4.30 -8.12
C TYR A 34 24.35 -3.36 -7.58
N ILE A 35 24.40 -3.00 -6.31
CA ILE A 35 23.45 -2.07 -5.68
C ILE A 35 23.51 -0.70 -6.34
N GLU A 36 24.70 -0.18 -6.67
CA GLU A 36 24.83 1.14 -7.27
C GLU A 36 24.34 1.18 -8.72
N LEU A 37 24.61 0.13 -9.50
CA LEU A 37 24.07 -0.03 -10.85
C LEU A 37 22.55 -0.21 -10.82
N TYR A 38 22.06 -1.02 -9.88
CA TYR A 38 20.62 -1.19 -9.65
C TYR A 38 19.99 0.15 -9.29
N ARG A 39 20.52 0.88 -8.32
CA ARG A 39 20.03 2.21 -7.90
C ARG A 39 20.00 3.23 -9.03
N ARG A 40 20.94 3.18 -9.98
CA ARG A 40 20.96 4.05 -11.16
C ARG A 40 19.96 3.62 -12.23
N SER A 41 19.76 2.32 -12.41
CA SER A 41 18.84 1.79 -13.42
C SER A 41 17.39 1.78 -12.94
N THR A 42 17.15 1.64 -11.65
CA THR A 42 15.83 1.69 -11.05
C THR A 42 15.41 3.15 -10.96
N LYS A 43 14.52 3.57 -11.87
CA LYS A 43 13.85 4.87 -11.75
C LYS A 43 13.24 4.98 -10.35
N ARG A 44 13.45 6.11 -9.68
CA ARG A 44 12.78 6.38 -8.39
C ARG A 44 11.28 6.23 -8.60
N ARG A 45 10.63 5.55 -7.64
CA ARG A 45 9.20 5.18 -7.75
C ARG A 45 8.30 6.39 -8.00
N PHE A 46 8.70 7.58 -7.53
CA PHE A 46 8.01 8.85 -7.77
C PHE A 46 9.02 10.00 -7.84
N ASP A 47 9.48 10.36 -9.05
CA ASP A 47 10.35 11.54 -9.29
C ASP A 47 9.51 12.72 -9.85
N VAL A 48 8.26 12.80 -9.42
CA VAL A 48 7.25 13.73 -9.97
C VAL A 48 7.26 15.08 -9.25
N TYR A 49 7.78 15.11 -8.03
CA TYR A 49 7.82 16.30 -7.19
C TYR A 49 9.21 16.92 -7.21
N ASP A 50 9.25 18.23 -7.41
CA ASP A 50 10.47 19.03 -7.31
C ASP A 50 10.16 20.20 -6.36
N LEU A 51 10.69 20.09 -5.13
CA LEU A 51 10.43 21.09 -4.09
C LEU A 51 11.19 22.40 -4.32
N ASP A 52 12.17 22.40 -5.22
CA ASP A 52 12.98 23.57 -5.57
C ASP A 52 12.39 24.34 -6.77
N GLU A 53 11.32 23.82 -7.40
CA GLU A 53 10.67 24.44 -8.56
C GLU A 53 9.53 25.38 -8.14
N ASP A 54 9.76 26.70 -8.20
CA ASP A 54 8.78 27.72 -7.76
C ASP A 54 7.62 27.99 -8.74
N HIS A 55 7.73 27.58 -10.01
CA HIS A 55 6.81 28.03 -11.07
C HIS A 55 5.80 26.96 -11.53
N ASP A 56 5.94 25.71 -11.10
CA ASP A 56 5.02 24.62 -11.47
C ASP A 56 4.23 24.14 -10.23
N PRO A 57 2.91 24.42 -10.18
CA PRO A 57 2.08 24.03 -9.04
C PRO A 57 1.94 22.52 -8.85
N VAL A 58 2.18 21.71 -9.89
CA VAL A 58 2.15 20.25 -9.79
C VAL A 58 3.41 19.73 -9.10
N LYS A 59 4.58 20.19 -9.54
CA LYS A 59 5.87 19.84 -8.94
C LYS A 59 6.00 20.35 -7.50
N ALA A 60 5.49 21.55 -7.25
CA ALA A 60 5.45 22.18 -5.93
C ALA A 60 4.35 21.59 -5.00
N THR A 61 3.73 20.47 -5.36
CA THR A 61 2.75 19.69 -4.55
C THR A 61 1.37 20.33 -4.34
N PHE A 62 1.11 21.53 -4.88
CA PHE A 62 -0.20 22.21 -4.77
C PHE A 62 -1.30 21.46 -5.53
N LEU A 63 -0.97 20.86 -6.67
CA LEU A 63 -1.88 20.06 -7.47
C LEU A 63 -1.40 18.60 -7.54
N PRO A 64 -2.31 17.61 -7.53
CA PRO A 64 -1.93 16.22 -7.69
C PRO A 64 -1.50 16.00 -9.14
N PRO A 65 -0.33 15.38 -9.39
CA PRO A 65 0.04 15.03 -10.73
C PRO A 65 -0.94 13.98 -11.30
N PRO A 66 -1.33 14.08 -12.59
CA PRO A 66 -2.31 13.18 -13.20
C PRO A 66 -1.96 11.69 -13.08
N ILE A 67 -0.66 11.38 -13.12
CA ILE A 67 -0.17 10.01 -13.01
C ILE A 67 -0.54 9.34 -11.68
N GLU A 68 -0.68 10.10 -10.59
CA GLU A 68 -1.12 9.52 -9.31
C GLU A 68 -2.57 9.09 -9.37
N ALA A 69 -3.43 9.88 -10.02
CA ALA A 69 -4.81 9.49 -10.23
C ALA A 69 -4.90 8.24 -11.12
N ASP A 70 -4.09 8.15 -12.17
CA ASP A 70 -4.08 6.99 -13.07
C ASP A 70 -3.64 5.69 -12.37
N ILE A 71 -2.74 5.79 -11.38
CA ILE A 71 -2.24 4.65 -10.60
C ILE A 71 -3.25 4.22 -9.52
N GLU A 72 -3.95 5.15 -8.90
CA GLU A 72 -4.91 4.86 -7.82
C GLU A 72 -6.34 4.58 -8.27
N SER A 73 -6.70 5.01 -9.48
CA SER A 73 -8.02 4.74 -10.05
C SER A 73 -8.25 3.24 -10.21
N PRO A 74 -9.48 2.75 -9.98
CA PRO A 74 -9.85 1.41 -10.37
C PRO A 74 -9.56 1.20 -11.86
N LEU A 75 -8.90 0.09 -12.18
CA LEU A 75 -8.49 -0.22 -13.54
C LEU A 75 -9.71 -0.40 -14.47
N PRO A 76 -9.59 -0.01 -15.75
CA PRO A 76 -10.61 -0.31 -16.74
C PRO A 76 -10.74 -1.83 -16.94
N GLU A 77 -11.93 -2.28 -17.29
CA GLU A 77 -12.25 -3.71 -17.40
C GLU A 77 -11.36 -4.47 -18.39
N SER A 78 -10.90 -3.80 -19.46
CA SER A 78 -9.95 -4.36 -20.42
C SER A 78 -8.60 -4.74 -19.81
N GLN A 79 -8.18 -4.08 -18.73
CA GLN A 79 -6.91 -4.34 -18.06
C GLN A 79 -7.02 -5.40 -16.95
N LEU A 80 -8.22 -5.65 -16.43
CA LEU A 80 -8.48 -6.69 -15.41
C LEU A 80 -8.26 -8.12 -15.93
N LEU A 81 -8.17 -8.32 -17.26
CA LEU A 81 -7.82 -9.60 -17.89
C LEU A 81 -6.40 -10.08 -17.57
N HIS A 82 -5.50 -9.14 -17.30
CA HIS A 82 -4.07 -9.42 -17.16
C HIS A 82 -3.48 -8.88 -15.86
N SER A 83 -4.31 -8.28 -15.00
CA SER A 83 -3.88 -7.65 -13.75
C SER A 83 -4.92 -7.82 -12.65
N ALA A 84 -4.46 -7.78 -11.40
CA ALA A 84 -5.34 -7.72 -10.24
C ALA A 84 -5.49 -6.26 -9.81
N ASP A 85 -6.73 -5.82 -9.63
CA ASP A 85 -7.04 -4.47 -9.14
C ASP A 85 -7.55 -4.57 -7.70
N GLU A 86 -6.73 -4.11 -6.76
CA GLU A 86 -6.95 -4.30 -5.33
C GLU A 86 -6.54 -3.05 -4.55
N VAL A 87 -7.37 -2.69 -3.58
CA VAL A 87 -7.04 -1.71 -2.55
C VAL A 87 -7.14 -2.34 -1.17
N PHE A 88 -6.12 -2.09 -0.34
CA PHE A 88 -5.99 -2.64 1.01
C PHE A 88 -5.62 -1.53 1.99
N PHE A 89 -6.36 -1.44 3.10
CA PHE A 89 -6.12 -0.50 4.18
C PHE A 89 -6.02 -1.22 5.51
N TYR A 90 -5.06 -0.76 6.31
CA TYR A 90 -4.86 -1.16 7.69
C TYR A 90 -4.73 0.11 8.55
N GLY A 91 -5.61 0.25 9.54
CA GLY A 91 -5.59 1.35 10.49
C GLY A 91 -5.67 0.83 11.91
N VAL A 92 -4.90 1.44 12.82
CA VAL A 92 -4.91 1.13 14.25
C VAL A 92 -4.96 2.42 15.05
N ASN A 93 -5.65 2.42 16.18
CA ASN A 93 -5.67 3.55 17.10
C ASN A 93 -4.87 3.27 18.38
N SER A 94 -4.74 4.30 19.24
CA SER A 94 -4.01 4.21 20.51
C SER A 94 -4.64 3.25 21.53
N LYS A 95 -5.87 2.79 21.31
CA LYS A 95 -6.60 1.83 22.15
C LYS A 95 -6.49 0.40 21.62
N SER A 96 -5.60 0.15 20.65
CA SER A 96 -5.42 -1.14 19.99
C SER A 96 -6.67 -1.66 19.26
N GLU A 97 -7.58 -0.74 18.90
CA GLU A 97 -8.67 -1.02 17.96
C GLU A 97 -8.10 -0.91 16.56
N TYR A 98 -8.42 -1.86 15.70
CA TYR A 98 -7.92 -1.85 14.33
C TYR A 98 -8.98 -2.23 13.32
N LEU A 99 -8.85 -1.60 12.15
CA LEU A 99 -9.68 -1.80 10.98
C LEU A 99 -8.79 -2.30 9.84
N ILE A 100 -9.19 -3.41 9.26
CA ILE A 100 -8.63 -3.93 8.02
C ILE A 100 -9.76 -3.93 7.00
N THR A 101 -9.54 -3.31 5.85
CA THR A 101 -10.51 -3.31 4.75
C THR A 101 -9.82 -3.55 3.44
N ARG A 102 -10.44 -4.35 2.59
CA ARG A 102 -9.93 -4.68 1.25
C ARG A 102 -11.08 -4.77 0.27
N ILE A 103 -10.87 -4.23 -0.92
CA ILE A 103 -11.68 -4.50 -2.10
C ILE A 103 -10.75 -5.02 -3.19
N SER A 104 -11.05 -6.21 -3.72
CA SER A 104 -10.40 -6.75 -4.91
C SER A 104 -11.42 -6.89 -6.02
N ARG A 105 -11.07 -6.49 -7.23
CA ARG A 105 -11.91 -6.55 -8.42
C ARG A 105 -11.42 -7.65 -9.37
N GLY A 106 -12.36 -8.44 -9.83
CA GLY A 106 -12.18 -9.47 -10.84
C GLY A 106 -12.78 -9.09 -12.19
N LEU A 107 -12.87 -10.07 -13.08
CA LEU A 107 -13.48 -9.92 -14.40
C LEU A 107 -14.99 -9.80 -14.32
N ASN A 108 -15.60 -9.25 -15.37
CA ASN A 108 -17.06 -9.14 -15.54
C ASN A 108 -17.76 -8.40 -14.38
N GLY A 109 -17.07 -7.44 -13.76
CA GLY A 109 -17.58 -6.66 -12.65
C GLY A 109 -17.66 -7.41 -11.31
N GLU A 110 -17.13 -8.62 -11.21
CA GLU A 110 -17.00 -9.31 -9.93
C GLU A 110 -16.09 -8.52 -8.98
N ALA A 111 -16.47 -8.47 -7.71
CA ALA A 111 -15.69 -7.83 -6.67
C ALA A 111 -15.83 -8.60 -5.36
N GLU A 112 -14.78 -8.58 -4.56
CA GLU A 112 -14.73 -9.20 -3.25
C GLU A 112 -14.42 -8.11 -2.21
N ALA A 113 -15.21 -8.09 -1.13
CA ALA A 113 -15.08 -7.13 -0.04
C ALA A 113 -14.75 -7.84 1.27
N TRP A 114 -13.71 -7.35 1.94
CA TRP A 114 -13.29 -7.84 3.23
C TRP A 114 -13.25 -6.70 4.23
N ILE A 115 -13.84 -6.94 5.39
CA ILE A 115 -13.79 -6.01 6.53
C ILE A 115 -13.47 -6.84 7.76
N TYR A 116 -12.50 -6.37 8.53
CA TYR A 116 -12.20 -6.87 9.86
C TYR A 116 -12.05 -5.67 10.78
N LEU A 117 -12.96 -5.52 11.73
CA LEU A 117 -12.94 -4.45 12.72
C LEU A 117 -12.86 -5.08 14.12
N LYS A 118 -11.79 -4.81 14.85
CA LYS A 118 -11.67 -5.19 16.26
C LYS A 118 -11.77 -3.97 17.14
N LEU A 119 -12.68 -4.02 18.11
CA LEU A 119 -12.85 -2.98 19.13
C LEU A 119 -12.13 -3.35 20.43
N SER A 120 -11.92 -2.34 21.29
CA SER A 120 -11.18 -2.48 22.54
C SER A 120 -11.93 -3.31 23.59
N ASN A 121 -13.25 -3.44 23.44
CA ASN A 121 -14.11 -4.28 24.27
C ASN A 121 -13.99 -5.78 23.94
N GLY A 122 -13.17 -6.17 22.96
CA GLY A 122 -13.01 -7.56 22.52
C GLY A 122 -14.00 -7.99 21.44
N ASN A 123 -14.93 -7.12 21.02
CA ASN A 123 -15.84 -7.43 19.93
C ASN A 123 -15.11 -7.33 18.59
N VAL A 124 -15.40 -8.29 17.73
CA VAL A 124 -14.88 -8.37 16.36
C VAL A 124 -16.05 -8.36 15.39
N TYR A 125 -15.96 -7.51 14.38
CA TYR A 125 -16.94 -7.41 13.29
C TYR A 125 -16.28 -7.79 11.97
N GLN A 126 -16.85 -8.75 11.26
CA GLN A 126 -16.28 -9.29 10.04
C GLN A 126 -17.27 -9.27 8.88
N LEU A 127 -16.79 -8.85 7.72
CA LEU A 127 -17.39 -9.10 6.42
C LEU A 127 -16.45 -10.02 5.64
N GLN A 128 -16.97 -11.15 5.21
CA GLN A 128 -16.30 -12.02 4.26
C GLN A 128 -17.25 -12.23 3.08
N GLU A 129 -17.35 -11.19 2.25
CA GLU A 129 -18.21 -11.21 1.06
C GLU A 129 -17.35 -11.55 -0.16
N THR A 130 -17.36 -12.84 -0.52
CA THR A 130 -16.52 -13.41 -1.58
C THR A 130 -17.05 -13.14 -2.99
N SER A 131 -18.29 -12.69 -3.14
CA SER A 131 -18.92 -12.54 -4.45
C SER A 131 -19.96 -11.40 -4.45
N GLY A 132 -19.46 -10.18 -4.62
CA GLY A 132 -20.27 -9.01 -4.94
C GLY A 132 -20.02 -8.52 -6.36
N PHE A 133 -20.72 -7.46 -6.73
CA PHE A 133 -20.47 -6.75 -7.99
C PHE A 133 -20.02 -5.32 -7.70
N GLN A 134 -19.00 -4.88 -8.43
CA GLN A 134 -18.65 -3.46 -8.48
C GLN A 134 -19.84 -2.71 -9.05
N LYS A 135 -20.35 -1.72 -8.31
CA LYS A 135 -21.34 -0.80 -8.86
C LYS A 135 -20.67 0.02 -9.95
N SER A 136 -21.22 -0.03 -11.16
CA SER A 136 -20.84 0.87 -12.25
C SER A 136 -21.28 2.29 -11.91
N GLY A 137 -20.46 2.99 -11.13
CA GLY A 137 -20.60 4.42 -10.87
C GLY A 137 -19.96 5.25 -11.98
N SER A 138 -20.39 6.52 -12.11
CA SER A 138 -19.74 7.51 -12.98
C SER A 138 -18.31 7.85 -12.54
N ASP A 139 -18.01 7.57 -11.27
CA ASP A 139 -16.85 8.12 -10.58
C ASP A 139 -15.66 7.16 -10.67
N LYS A 140 -14.64 7.58 -11.42
CA LYS A 140 -13.41 6.80 -11.66
C LYS A 140 -12.50 6.68 -10.44
N ASN A 141 -12.90 7.18 -9.27
CA ASN A 141 -12.08 7.19 -8.07
C ASN A 141 -12.61 6.28 -6.95
N ILE A 142 -13.60 5.43 -7.23
CA ILE A 142 -14.33 4.66 -6.21
C ILE A 142 -14.24 3.15 -6.47
N PHE A 143 -13.84 2.42 -5.43
CA PHE A 143 -13.99 0.99 -5.28
C PHE A 143 -15.24 0.71 -4.46
N THR A 144 -16.12 -0.18 -4.94
CA THR A 144 -17.35 -0.51 -4.22
C THR A 144 -17.65 -1.99 -4.27
N CYS A 145 -18.05 -2.58 -3.15
CA CYS A 145 -18.58 -3.94 -3.09
C CYS A 145 -19.28 -4.15 -1.73
N GLY A 146 -20.43 -4.83 -1.70
CA GLY A 146 -21.02 -5.27 -0.42
C GLY A 146 -21.43 -4.19 0.59
N GLY A 147 -21.64 -2.95 0.14
CA GLY A 147 -21.87 -1.79 1.02
C GLY A 147 -20.60 -1.11 1.54
N LEU A 148 -19.42 -1.68 1.24
CA LEU A 148 -18.12 -1.04 1.40
C LEU A 148 -17.84 -0.14 0.19
N GLN A 149 -17.38 1.07 0.46
CA GLN A 149 -16.94 2.04 -0.53
C GLN A 149 -15.60 2.62 -0.09
N ILE A 150 -14.62 2.59 -0.98
CA ILE A 150 -13.29 3.12 -0.76
C ILE A 150 -12.98 4.06 -1.92
N ASN A 151 -12.78 5.33 -1.65
CA ASN A 151 -12.49 6.31 -2.70
C ASN A 151 -11.38 7.26 -2.30
N TYR A 152 -10.49 7.58 -3.23
CA TYR A 152 -9.51 8.64 -3.00
C TYR A 152 -10.19 10.00 -3.17
N LEU A 153 -9.91 10.90 -2.23
CA LEU A 153 -10.27 12.32 -2.29
C LEU A 153 -9.14 13.14 -2.91
N TYR A 154 -7.91 12.76 -2.59
CA TYR A 154 -6.71 13.33 -3.17
C TYR A 154 -5.73 12.17 -3.43
N PRO A 155 -5.34 11.94 -4.69
CA PRO A 155 -4.49 10.81 -5.04
C PRO A 155 -3.24 10.74 -4.16
N MET A 156 -2.88 9.55 -3.68
CA MET A 156 -1.70 9.24 -2.86
C MET A 156 -1.63 9.98 -1.52
N LYS A 157 -2.66 10.76 -1.14
CA LYS A 157 -2.66 11.56 0.09
C LYS A 157 -3.85 11.28 0.99
N ARG A 158 -5.06 11.19 0.44
CA ARG A 158 -6.28 11.13 1.24
C ARG A 158 -7.32 10.20 0.65
N TRP A 159 -7.77 9.27 1.47
CA TRP A 159 -8.77 8.26 1.15
C TRP A 159 -9.94 8.34 2.12
N ARG A 160 -11.14 8.08 1.61
CA ARG A 160 -12.34 7.92 2.41
C ARG A 160 -12.77 6.46 2.33
N ILE A 161 -13.01 5.87 3.49
CA ILE A 161 -13.53 4.52 3.64
C ILE A 161 -14.91 4.63 4.28
N PHE A 162 -15.92 4.09 3.62
CA PHE A 162 -17.30 4.11 4.09
C PHE A 162 -17.89 2.71 4.04
N PHE A 163 -18.58 2.31 5.09
CA PHE A 163 -19.33 1.06 5.12
C PHE A 163 -20.72 1.27 5.67
N ASN A 164 -21.70 0.62 5.05
CA ASN A 164 -23.07 0.54 5.54
C ASN A 164 -23.67 -0.81 5.14
N GLY A 165 -23.80 -1.72 6.10
CA GLY A 165 -24.27 -3.08 5.84
C GLY A 165 -24.29 -3.96 7.09
N LEU A 166 -24.47 -5.26 6.88
CA LEU A 166 -24.49 -6.26 7.94
C LEU A 166 -23.08 -6.85 8.12
N LEU A 167 -22.59 -6.89 9.37
CA LEU A 167 -21.36 -7.59 9.74
C LEU A 167 -21.67 -8.72 10.69
N ARG A 168 -20.85 -9.77 10.64
CA ARG A 168 -20.86 -10.82 11.66
C ARG A 168 -20.15 -10.29 12.90
N GLU A 169 -20.86 -10.25 14.02
CA GLU A 169 -20.30 -9.94 15.33
C GLU A 169 -19.82 -11.23 15.99
N THR A 170 -18.60 -11.22 16.51
CA THR A 170 -18.02 -12.29 17.34
C THR A 170 -17.48 -11.65 18.60
N CYS A 171 -17.86 -12.18 19.76
CA CYS A 171 -17.28 -11.79 21.04
C CYS A 171 -16.29 -12.87 21.46
N ASP A 172 -15.17 -12.48 22.06
CA ASP A 172 -14.11 -13.40 22.52
C ASP A 172 -14.65 -14.50 23.48
N ASN A 173 -15.79 -14.25 24.13
CA ASN A 173 -16.42 -15.17 25.08
C ASN A 173 -17.50 -16.09 24.49
N ASP A 174 -17.92 -15.91 23.23
CA ASP A 174 -19.05 -16.65 22.66
C ASP A 174 -18.84 -16.92 21.16
N VAL A 175 -18.05 -17.97 20.88
CA VAL A 175 -17.66 -18.40 19.52
C VAL A 175 -18.87 -18.96 18.73
N THR A 176 -19.99 -19.21 19.40
CA THR A 176 -21.11 -20.01 18.87
C THR A 176 -22.24 -19.21 18.21
N THR A 177 -22.33 -17.90 18.42
CA THR A 177 -23.44 -17.09 17.86
C THR A 177 -23.01 -16.38 16.58
N ASN A 178 -23.46 -16.87 15.42
CA ASN A 178 -23.39 -16.16 14.12
C ASN A 178 -24.36 -14.98 14.10
N LYS A 179 -24.18 -14.00 14.99
CA LYS A 179 -25.04 -12.83 15.09
C LYS A 179 -24.65 -11.82 14.02
N MET A 180 -25.57 -11.53 13.11
CA MET A 180 -25.43 -10.45 12.14
C MET A 180 -25.94 -9.15 12.75
N VAL A 181 -25.16 -8.08 12.67
CA VAL A 181 -25.52 -6.75 13.17
C VAL A 181 -25.33 -5.72 12.07
N HIS A 182 -26.24 -4.74 12.04
CA HIS A 182 -26.11 -3.62 11.12
C HIS A 182 -25.07 -2.63 11.63
N VAL A 183 -24.03 -2.37 10.83
CA VAL A 183 -22.92 -1.48 11.16
C VAL A 183 -22.81 -0.41 10.09
N LYS A 184 -22.57 0.81 10.54
CA LYS A 184 -22.29 1.96 9.68
C LYS A 184 -21.09 2.73 10.22
N PHE A 185 -20.07 2.92 9.40
CA PHE A 185 -18.91 3.73 9.76
C PHE A 185 -18.37 4.51 8.56
N ALA A 186 -17.65 5.58 8.84
CA ALA A 186 -16.95 6.39 7.85
C ALA A 186 -15.61 6.84 8.44
N VAL A 187 -14.53 6.64 7.69
CA VAL A 187 -13.16 7.03 8.04
C VAL A 187 -12.58 7.87 6.89
N LEU A 188 -11.74 8.84 7.23
CA LEU A 188 -11.26 9.92 6.35
C LEU A 188 -9.74 10.07 6.36
#